data_AF-A0A6B2GDY4-F1
#
_entry.id   AF-A0A6B2GDY4-F1
#
_cell.length_a   1.000
_cell.length_b   1.000
_cell.length_c   1.000
_cell.angle_alpha   90.00
_cell.angle_beta   90.00
_cell.angle_gamma   90.00
#
_symmetry.space_group_name_H-M   'P 1'
#
loop_
_entity.id
_entity.type
_entity.pdbx_description
1 polymer ?
#
loop_
_entity_poly.entity_id
_entity_poly.type
_entity_poly.pdbx_seq_one_letter_code
_entity_poly.pdbx_strand_id
1 'polypeptide(L)'
;IKLCTEIPADINIVPVVIEPFLEGFSLKEAIEKQHLFCVDHKILIGIRSVCTGKEMPAPFALFYIDRLRKHMKIIAIQLTRKERDNEVFFPSDPQPIWVAAKMWFNNAEAIIHKASVLIGNSHILLESVATSVHRQLSPSHPVFRL
;
A
#
# COMPACT_ATOMS: atom_id res chain seq x y z
N ILE A 1 -0.73 0.98 5.68
CA ILE A 1 0.03 -0.23 6.05
C ILE A 1 -0.77 -1.05 7.05
N LYS A 2 -0.75 -2.38 6.95
CA LYS A 2 -1.46 -3.27 7.87
C LYS A 2 -0.57 -4.44 8.27
N LEU A 3 -0.86 -5.06 9.42
CA LEU A 3 -0.23 -6.31 9.80
C LEU A 3 -0.57 -7.39 8.76
N CYS A 4 0.43 -8.16 8.34
CA CYS A 4 0.25 -9.26 7.40
C CYS A 4 -0.09 -10.52 8.19
N THR A 5 -1.38 -10.87 8.26
CA THR A 5 -1.84 -12.13 8.87
C THR A 5 -1.73 -13.30 7.92
N GLU A 6 -1.96 -13.05 6.63
CA GLU A 6 -1.89 -14.04 5.56
C GLU A 6 -1.42 -13.36 4.28
N ILE A 7 -0.64 -14.07 3.46
CA ILE A 7 -0.24 -13.58 2.14
C ILE A 7 -1.42 -13.81 1.19
N PRO A 8 -1.91 -12.77 0.49
CA PRO A 8 -3.02 -12.93 -0.44
C PRO A 8 -2.67 -13.92 -1.57
N ALA A 9 -3.65 -14.73 -2.00
CA ALA A 9 -3.45 -15.75 -3.04
C ALA A 9 -3.04 -15.17 -4.42
N ASP A 10 -3.33 -13.89 -4.66
CA ASP A 10 -2.92 -13.17 -5.87
C ASP A 10 -1.44 -12.75 -5.88
N ILE A 11 -0.70 -13.02 -4.80
CA ILE A 11 0.69 -12.63 -4.63
C ILE A 11 1.59 -13.87 -4.70
N ASN A 12 2.50 -13.88 -5.66
CA ASN A 12 3.37 -15.02 -5.97
C ASN A 12 4.69 -14.97 -5.19
N ILE A 13 4.59 -14.85 -3.87
CA ILE A 13 5.76 -14.84 -3.00
C ILE A 13 6.20 -16.27 -2.69
N VAL A 14 7.43 -16.61 -3.06
CA VAL A 14 8.05 -17.90 -2.72
C VAL A 14 8.75 -17.78 -1.36
N PRO A 15 8.35 -18.56 -0.33
CA PRO A 15 8.92 -18.44 1.03
C PRO A 15 10.45 -18.56 1.08
N VAL A 16 11.01 -19.49 0.30
CA VAL A 16 12.46 -19.77 0.24
C VAL A 16 13.29 -18.53 -0.12
N VAL A 17 12.73 -17.63 -0.94
CA VAL A 17 13.44 -16.40 -1.38
C VAL A 17 13.41 -15.33 -0.28
N ILE A 18 12.42 -15.37 0.61
CA ILE A 18 12.22 -14.35 1.64
C ILE A 18 12.94 -14.68 2.95
N GLU A 19 13.07 -15.97 3.28
CA GLU A 19 13.71 -16.45 4.51
C GLU A 19 15.07 -15.79 4.85
N PRO A 20 15.98 -15.50 3.89
CA PRO A 20 17.22 -14.79 4.17
C PRO A 20 17.03 -13.39 4.76
N PHE A 21 15.89 -12.74 4.51
CA PHE A 21 15.57 -11.40 4.99
C PHE A 21 14.85 -11.39 6.35
N LEU A 22 14.51 -12.57 6.90
CA LEU A 22 13.74 -12.73 8.15
C LEU A 22 14.61 -12.98 9.39
N GLU A 23 15.92 -12.72 9.32
CA GLU A 23 16.85 -12.79 10.47
C GLU A 23 16.81 -14.15 11.23
N GLY A 24 16.57 -15.24 10.49
CA GLY A 24 16.51 -16.60 11.00
C GLY A 24 15.10 -17.11 11.36
N PHE A 25 14.05 -16.31 11.18
CA PHE A 25 12.67 -16.80 11.31
C PHE A 25 12.17 -17.46 10.02
N SER A 26 11.36 -18.51 10.18
CA SER A 26 10.53 -19.00 9.09
C SER A 26 9.41 -18.01 8.76
N LEU A 27 8.85 -18.07 7.54
CA LEU A 27 7.76 -17.19 7.14
C LEU A 27 6.55 -17.29 8.09
N LYS A 28 6.22 -18.51 8.52
CA LYS A 28 5.11 -18.76 9.46
C LYS A 28 5.38 -18.13 10.83
N GLU A 29 6.59 -18.31 11.37
CA GLU A 29 6.97 -17.69 12.64
C GLU A 29 6.95 -16.17 12.57
N ALA A 30 7.38 -15.58 11.44
CA ALA A 30 7.37 -14.13 11.26
C ALA A 30 5.93 -13.57 11.22
N ILE A 31 4.97 -14.32 10.68
CA ILE A 31 3.54 -14.00 10.73
C ILE A 31 3.02 -14.12 12.17
N GLU A 32 3.24 -15.27 12.82
CA GLU A 32 2.77 -15.56 14.18
C GLU A 32 3.30 -14.54 15.21
N LYS A 33 4.58 -14.17 15.10
CA LYS A 33 5.23 -13.17 15.97
C LYS A 33 4.94 -11.73 15.53
N GLN A 34 4.11 -11.53 14.51
CA GLN A 34 3.65 -10.22 14.01
C GLN A 34 4.80 -9.31 13.56
N HIS A 35 5.81 -9.89 12.90
CA HIS A 35 6.93 -9.13 12.33
C HIS A 35 6.69 -8.70 10.87
N LEU A 36 5.64 -9.21 10.23
CA LEU A 36 5.34 -8.93 8.83
C LEU A 36 4.20 -7.93 8.67
N PHE A 37 4.40 -6.95 7.80
CA PHE A 37 3.44 -5.95 7.44
C PHE A 37 3.28 -5.90 5.92
N CYS A 38 2.10 -5.55 5.44
CA CYS A 38 1.86 -5.43 4.02
C CYS A 38 1.15 -4.12 3.67
N VAL A 39 1.38 -3.70 2.44
CA VAL A 39 0.68 -2.61 1.79
C VAL A 39 0.14 -3.14 0.48
N ASP A 40 -1.16 -2.92 0.27
CA ASP A 40 -1.88 -3.45 -0.87
C ASP A 40 -2.59 -2.30 -1.59
N HIS A 41 -2.18 -2.01 -2.83
CA HIS A 41 -2.79 -0.99 -3.69
C HIS A 41 -3.86 -1.56 -4.63
N LYS A 42 -4.63 -2.56 -4.20
CA LYS A 42 -5.77 -3.12 -4.96
C LYS A 42 -6.72 -2.06 -5.53
N ILE A 43 -6.85 -0.91 -4.88
CA ILE A 43 -7.67 0.21 -5.37
C ILE A 43 -7.26 0.74 -6.75
N LEU A 44 -6.01 0.52 -7.18
CA LEU A 44 -5.52 0.97 -8.49
C LEU A 44 -5.81 -0.02 -9.63
N ILE A 45 -6.35 -1.21 -9.34
CA ILE A 45 -6.66 -2.21 -10.36
C ILE A 45 -7.71 -1.66 -11.33
N GLY A 46 -7.41 -1.72 -12.63
CA GLY A 46 -8.28 -1.25 -13.70
C GLY A 46 -8.25 0.27 -13.94
N ILE A 47 -7.52 1.04 -13.12
CA ILE A 47 -7.36 2.47 -13.36
C ILE A 47 -6.38 2.69 -14.51
N ARG A 48 -6.80 3.46 -15.52
CA ARG A 48 -5.96 3.83 -16.67
C ARG A 48 -5.40 5.24 -16.51
N SER A 49 -4.13 5.40 -16.84
CA SER A 49 -3.49 6.70 -16.95
C SER A 49 -4.11 7.48 -18.10
N VAL A 50 -4.53 8.71 -17.84
CA VAL A 50 -5.02 9.63 -18.88
C VAL A 50 -3.90 9.99 -19.86
N CYS A 51 -2.66 10.13 -19.39
CA CYS A 51 -1.53 10.56 -20.21
C CYS A 51 -1.00 9.45 -21.12
N THR A 52 -0.97 8.19 -20.65
CA THR A 52 -0.36 7.08 -21.39
C THR A 52 -1.38 6.09 -21.95
N GLY A 53 -2.64 6.15 -21.51
CA GLY A 53 -3.69 5.18 -21.85
C GLY A 53 -3.48 3.78 -21.25
N LYS A 54 -2.34 3.55 -20.58
CA LYS A 54 -1.98 2.26 -19.97
C LYS A 54 -2.61 2.12 -18.60
N GLU A 55 -2.86 0.89 -18.20
CA GLU A 55 -3.26 0.59 -16.82
C GLU A 55 -2.13 0.92 -15.85
N MET A 56 -2.50 1.54 -14.75
CA MET A 56 -1.59 1.85 -13.66
C MET A 56 -1.18 0.56 -12.95
N PRO A 57 0.07 0.47 -12.48
CA PRO A 57 0.47 -0.63 -11.62
C PRO A 57 -0.33 -0.57 -10.31
N ALA A 58 -0.71 -1.75 -9.81
CA ALA A 58 -1.39 -1.91 -8.54
C ALA A 58 -0.50 -2.76 -7.64
N PRO A 59 0.56 -2.18 -7.05
CA PRO A 59 1.58 -2.97 -6.42
C PRO A 59 1.15 -3.50 -5.05
N PHE A 60 1.84 -4.57 -4.64
CA PHE A 60 1.82 -5.12 -3.31
C PHE A 60 3.23 -5.10 -2.76
N ALA A 61 3.40 -4.64 -1.53
CA ALA A 61 4.68 -4.66 -0.86
C ALA A 61 4.59 -5.38 0.49
N LEU A 62 5.57 -6.22 0.75
CA LEU A 62 5.77 -6.89 2.01
C LEU A 62 6.94 -6.24 2.75
N PHE A 63 6.72 -5.99 4.03
CA PHE A 63 7.66 -5.34 4.93
C PHE A 63 7.93 -6.26 6.12
N TYR A 64 9.18 -6.29 6.55
CA TYR A 64 9.62 -6.98 7.76
C TYR A 64 10.13 -5.96 8.77
N ILE A 65 9.70 -6.11 10.02
CA ILE A 65 10.27 -5.36 11.14
C ILE A 65 11.32 -6.25 11.85
N ASP A 66 12.50 -5.67 12.08
CA ASP A 66 13.61 -6.30 12.80
C ASP A 66 13.13 -6.94 14.12
N ARG A 67 13.83 -8.00 14.57
CA ARG A 67 13.64 -8.62 15.90
C ARG A 67 13.54 -7.61 17.03
N LEU A 68 14.36 -6.55 17.00
CA LEU A 68 14.35 -5.48 18.01
C LEU A 68 13.22 -4.46 17.82
N ARG A 69 12.39 -4.61 16.78
CA ARG A 69 11.28 -3.74 16.40
C ARG A 69 11.65 -2.27 16.19
N LYS A 70 12.90 -2.00 15.80
CA LYS A 70 13.41 -0.64 15.57
C LYS A 70 13.30 -0.16 14.13
N HIS A 71 13.51 -1.07 13.18
CA HIS A 71 13.58 -0.73 11.77
C HIS A 71 12.67 -1.64 10.96
N MET A 72 11.94 -1.03 10.04
CA MET A 72 11.11 -1.74 9.05
C MET A 72 11.79 -1.64 7.69
N LYS A 73 11.89 -2.78 7.00
CA LYS A 73 12.51 -2.88 5.69
C LYS A 73 11.52 -3.53 4.73
N ILE A 74 11.54 -3.08 3.48
CA ILE A 74 10.78 -3.70 2.41
C ILE A 74 11.54 -4.94 1.91
N ILE A 75 10.85 -6.07 1.85
CA ILE A 75 11.44 -7.40 1.57
C ILE A 75 10.94 -8.02 0.28
N ALA A 76 9.78 -7.61 -0.21
CA ALA A 76 9.26 -8.03 -1.50
C ALA A 76 8.33 -6.96 -2.08
N ILE A 77 8.36 -6.77 -3.39
CA ILE A 77 7.46 -5.90 -4.13
C ILE A 77 6.96 -6.65 -5.37
N GLN A 78 5.65 -6.76 -5.52
CA GLN A 78 5.04 -7.22 -6.78
C GLN A 78 4.33 -6.03 -7.41
N LEU A 79 4.69 -5.66 -8.65
CA LEU A 79 4.16 -4.43 -9.27
C LEU A 79 2.78 -4.59 -9.92
N THR A 80 2.50 -5.79 -10.43
CA THR A 80 1.25 -6.11 -11.13
C THR A 80 0.78 -7.50 -10.72
N ARG A 81 -0.53 -7.74 -10.87
CA ARG A 81 -1.22 -8.98 -10.49
C ARG A 81 -1.68 -9.79 -11.70
N LYS A 82 -1.20 -9.43 -12.90
CA LYS A 82 -1.58 -10.07 -14.16
C LYS A 82 -0.73 -11.31 -14.40
N GLU A 83 -1.39 -12.42 -14.73
CA GLU A 83 -0.79 -13.74 -14.92
C GLU A 83 0.50 -13.79 -15.76
N ARG A 84 0.65 -12.89 -16.74
CA ARG A 84 1.82 -12.88 -17.63
C ARG A 84 3.03 -12.11 -17.10
N ASP A 85 2.86 -11.24 -16.12
CA ASP A 85 3.88 -10.24 -15.71
C ASP A 85 4.00 -10.19 -14.17
N ASN A 86 3.88 -11.34 -13.52
CA ASN A 86 3.77 -11.50 -12.07
C ASN A 86 5.13 -11.63 -11.37
N GLU A 87 6.14 -10.91 -11.84
CA GLU A 87 7.45 -10.92 -11.19
C GLU A 87 7.40 -10.23 -9.83
N VAL A 88 8.00 -10.88 -8.83
CA VAL A 88 8.22 -10.32 -7.51
C VAL A 88 9.67 -9.88 -7.43
N PHE A 89 9.86 -8.62 -7.05
CA PHE A 89 11.17 -8.01 -6.87
C PHE A 89 11.60 -8.11 -5.41
N PHE A 90 12.88 -8.35 -5.19
CA PHE A 90 13.48 -8.57 -3.88
C PHE A 90 14.70 -7.65 -3.67
N PRO A 91 15.11 -7.41 -2.42
CA PRO A 91 16.34 -6.67 -2.13
C PRO A 91 17.62 -7.32 -2.68
N SER A 92 17.59 -8.62 -3.00
CA SER A 92 18.69 -9.37 -3.62
C SER A 92 18.85 -9.10 -5.12
N ASP A 93 17.84 -8.52 -5.77
CA ASP A 93 17.90 -8.22 -7.20
C ASP A 93 18.95 -7.14 -7.50
N PRO A 94 19.43 -7.05 -8.76
CA PRO A 94 20.32 -5.99 -9.17
C PRO A 94 19.82 -4.61 -8.72
N GLN A 95 20.72 -3.81 -8.15
CA GLN A 95 20.37 -2.52 -7.54
C GLN A 95 19.47 -1.62 -8.42
N PRO A 96 19.70 -1.48 -9.74
CA PRO A 96 18.82 -0.66 -10.59
C PRO A 96 17.38 -1.18 -10.64
N ILE A 97 17.18 -2.49 -10.67
CA ILE A 97 15.87 -3.14 -10.72
C ILE A 97 15.13 -2.92 -9.41
N TRP A 98 15.80 -3.16 -8.28
CA TRP A 98 15.19 -2.97 -6.96
C TRP A 98 14.82 -1.50 -6.69
N VAL A 99 15.66 -0.57 -7.12
CA VAL A 99 15.36 0.87 -7.02
C VAL A 99 14.15 1.24 -7.89
N ALA A 100 14.08 0.73 -9.13
CA ALA A 100 12.94 0.97 -10.01
C ALA A 100 11.63 0.41 -9.42
N ALA A 101 11.64 -0.80 -8.85
CA ALA A 101 10.48 -1.39 -8.19
C ALA A 101 9.98 -0.51 -7.03
N LYS A 102 10.88 -0.01 -6.18
CA LYS A 102 10.53 0.94 -5.10
C LYS A 102 10.00 2.27 -5.63
N MET A 103 10.55 2.79 -6.73
CA MET A 103 10.06 4.02 -7.35
C MET A 103 8.62 3.85 -7.86
N TRP A 104 8.32 2.74 -8.53
CA TRP A 104 6.96 2.44 -8.99
C TRP A 104 5.98 2.23 -7.84
N PHE A 105 6.39 1.55 -6.77
CA PHE A 105 5.60 1.43 -5.55
C PHE A 105 5.29 2.82 -4.94
N ASN A 106 6.29 3.69 -4.82
CA ASN A 106 6.10 5.05 -4.30
C ASN A 106 5.23 5.91 -5.22
N ASN A 107 5.29 5.70 -6.53
CA ASN A 107 4.42 6.38 -7.48
C ASN A 107 2.94 6.00 -7.25
N ALA A 108 2.67 4.71 -7.07
CA ALA A 108 1.33 4.22 -6.74
C ALA A 108 0.80 4.79 -5.41
N GLU A 109 1.61 4.78 -4.35
CA GLU A 109 1.31 5.44 -3.07
C GLU A 109 0.96 6.92 -3.25
N ALA A 110 1.77 7.67 -4.02
CA ALA A 110 1.57 9.10 -4.22
C ALA A 110 0.23 9.40 -4.92
N ILE A 111 -0.20 8.54 -5.83
CA ILE A 111 -1.50 8.67 -6.52
C ILE A 111 -2.65 8.43 -5.54
N ILE A 112 -2.58 7.36 -4.75
CA ILE A 112 -3.60 7.04 -3.75
C ILE A 112 -3.70 8.15 -2.70
N HIS A 113 -2.54 8.62 -2.21
CA HIS A 113 -2.48 9.70 -1.23
C HIS A 113 -3.17 10.97 -1.75
N LYS A 114 -2.87 11.39 -2.98
CA LYS A 114 -3.48 12.60 -3.56
C LYS A 114 -4.98 12.41 -3.84
N ALA A 115 -5.36 11.34 -4.52
CA ALA A 115 -6.73 11.16 -4.98
C ALA A 115 -7.68 10.78 -3.84
N SER A 116 -7.30 9.79 -3.02
CA SER A 116 -8.18 9.25 -1.98
C SER A 116 -8.03 9.99 -0.66
N VAL A 117 -6.81 10.08 -0.11
CA VAL A 117 -6.62 10.61 1.25
C VAL A 117 -6.79 12.13 1.30
N LEU A 118 -6.07 12.84 0.43
CA LEU A 118 -6.10 14.30 0.39
C LEU A 118 -7.43 14.78 -0.20
N ILE A 119 -7.68 14.54 -1.49
CA ILE A 119 -8.84 15.11 -2.18
C ILE A 119 -10.15 14.47 -1.69
N GLY A 120 -10.25 13.14 -1.71
CA GLY A 120 -11.48 12.44 -1.33
C GLY A 120 -11.85 12.62 0.15
N ASN A 121 -11.03 12.07 1.04
CA ASN A 121 -11.35 11.94 2.46
C ASN A 121 -11.20 13.25 3.24
N SER A 122 -10.41 14.21 2.76
CA SER A 122 -10.23 15.49 3.45
C SER A 122 -11.01 16.61 2.78
N HIS A 123 -10.83 16.87 1.48
CA HIS A 123 -11.50 18.02 0.85
C HIS A 123 -12.98 17.76 0.56
N ILE A 124 -13.29 16.77 -0.28
CA ILE A 124 -14.66 16.52 -0.76
C ILE A 124 -15.56 16.10 0.39
N LEU A 125 -15.08 15.23 1.29
CA LEU A 125 -15.85 14.81 2.45
C LEU A 125 -16.18 16.00 3.36
N LEU A 126 -15.21 16.84 3.71
CA LEU A 126 -15.48 17.98 4.59
C LEU A 126 -16.34 19.07 3.92
N GLU A 127 -16.21 19.28 2.62
CA GLU A 127 -17.09 20.17 1.86
C GLU A 127 -18.55 19.72 1.94
N SER A 128 -18.80 18.40 1.83
CA SER A 128 -20.16 17.85 1.95
C SER A 128 -20.75 18.06 3.35
N VAL A 129 -19.92 17.95 4.40
CA VAL A 129 -20.31 18.23 5.79
C VAL A 129 -20.63 19.72 5.95
N ALA A 130 -19.73 20.61 5.51
CA ALA A 130 -19.94 22.05 5.58
C ALA A 130 -21.21 22.48 4.84
N THR A 131 -21.42 21.97 3.62
CA THR A 131 -22.62 22.24 2.83
C THR A 131 -23.89 21.78 3.55
N SER A 132 -23.86 20.60 4.17
CA SER A 132 -25.00 20.06 4.92
C SER A 132 -25.30 20.89 6.16
N VAL A 133 -24.26 21.28 6.92
CA VAL A 133 -24.39 22.14 8.11
C VAL A 133 -25.01 23.50 7.73
N HIS A 134 -24.52 24.15 6.68
CA HIS A 134 -25.06 25.44 6.23
C HIS A 134 -26.50 25.38 5.71
N ARG A 135 -26.91 24.25 5.14
CA ARG A 135 -28.27 24.09 4.59
C ARG A 135 -29.29 23.64 5.59
N GLN A 136 -28.89 22.87 6.60
CA GLN A 136 -29.82 22.17 7.49
C GLN A 136 -29.83 22.71 8.93
N LEU A 137 -28.81 23.47 9.34
CA LEU A 137 -28.74 24.02 10.69
C LEU A 137 -28.88 25.54 10.68
N SER A 138 -29.72 26.05 11.58
CA SER A 138 -29.80 27.49 11.84
C SER A 138 -28.48 28.01 12.44
N PRO A 139 -28.07 29.27 12.16
CA PRO A 139 -26.88 29.87 12.77
C PRO A 139 -26.87 29.88 14.31
N SER A 140 -28.04 29.81 14.94
CA SER A 140 -28.17 29.73 16.40
C SER A 140 -28.00 28.32 16.96
N HIS A 141 -28.02 27.28 16.11
CA HIS A 141 -27.91 25.88 16.53
C HIS A 141 -26.51 25.61 17.12
N PRO A 142 -26.38 24.93 18.27
CA PRO A 142 -25.10 24.75 18.94
C PRO A 142 -24.05 24.05 18.06
N VAL A 143 -24.45 23.04 17.27
CA VAL A 143 -23.55 22.33 16.34
C VAL A 143 -23.07 23.23 15.19
N PHE A 144 -23.85 24.22 14.75
CA PHE A 144 -23.41 25.17 13.73
C PHE A 144 -22.34 26.14 14.27
N ARG A 145 -22.36 26.38 15.59
CA ARG A 145 -21.43 27.31 16.27
C ARG A 145 -20.12 26.65 16.73
N LEU A 146 -20.03 25.32 16.72
CA LEU A 146 -18.81 24.56 17.01
C LEU A 146 -17.81 24.71 15.86
#